data_AF-A0A7C7K2A5-F1
#
_entry.id   AF-A0A7C7K2A5-F1
#
_cell.length_a   1.000
_cell.length_b   1.000
_cell.length_c   1.000
_cell.angle_alpha   90.00
_cell.angle_beta   90.00
_cell.angle_gamma   90.00
#
_symmetry.space_group_name_H-M   'P 1'
#
loop_
_entity.id
_entity.type
_entity.pdbx_description
1 polymer ?
#
loop_
_entity_poly.entity_id
_entity_poly.type
_entity_poly.pdbx_seq_one_letter_code
_entity_poly.pdbx_strand_id
1 'polypeptide(L)'
;MFEKLGNAFSNIAKSLGEKELKEQDIDENLSQLEISLLESDVAMEVIDKIKLNLKEKLVGNKVSRKEIEEFVKKSLIQNISNMFDEAGSFDLLEKIKSKTDPQDPFLILFVGINGTGKTTTVAKIANLLQKN
;
A
#
# COMPACT_ATOMS: atom_id res chain seq x y z
N MET A 1 -6.96 10.90 -7.61
CA MET A 1 -6.20 10.63 -6.37
C MET A 1 -5.36 9.39 -6.63
N PHE A 2 -4.06 9.39 -6.29
CA PHE A 2 -3.08 8.31 -6.61
C PHE A 2 -2.62 8.17 -8.07
N GLU A 3 -2.77 9.19 -8.91
CA GLU A 3 -2.36 9.11 -10.33
C GLU A 3 -0.84 8.92 -10.50
N LYS A 4 -0.01 9.65 -9.76
CA LYS A 4 1.46 9.51 -9.81
C LYS A 4 1.90 8.08 -9.48
N LEU A 5 1.36 7.53 -8.40
CA LEU A 5 1.61 6.16 -7.96
C LEU A 5 1.12 5.13 -8.99
N GLY A 6 -0.09 5.31 -9.52
CA GLY A 6 -0.65 4.45 -10.57
C GLY A 6 0.18 4.48 -11.86
N ASN A 7 0.71 5.64 -12.23
CA ASN A 7 1.58 5.81 -13.39
C ASN A 7 2.94 5.14 -13.17
N ALA A 8 3.54 5.29 -11.99
CA ALA A 8 4.80 4.61 -11.63
C ALA A 8 4.69 3.09 -11.81
N PHE A 9 3.62 2.49 -11.28
CA PHE A 9 3.37 1.04 -11.41
C PHE A 9 3.02 0.59 -12.82
N SER A 10 2.33 1.42 -13.60
CA SER A 10 2.00 1.10 -14.99
C SER A 10 3.23 1.17 -15.89
N ASN A 11 4.11 2.15 -15.67
CA ASN A 11 5.33 2.34 -16.45
C ASN A 11 6.33 1.20 -16.24
N ILE A 12 6.52 0.75 -14.99
CA ILE A 12 7.40 -0.39 -14.70
C ILE A 12 6.90 -1.69 -15.34
N ALA A 13 5.58 -1.93 -15.28
CA ALA A 13 4.98 -3.14 -15.85
C ALA A 13 5.16 -3.19 -17.37
N LYS A 14 4.99 -2.04 -18.07
CA LYS A 14 5.23 -1.92 -19.51
C LYS A 14 6.71 -2.09 -19.88
N SER A 15 7.60 -1.42 -19.15
CA SER A 15 9.05 -1.46 -19.44
C SER A 15 9.64 -2.87 -19.32
N LEU A 16 9.15 -3.64 -18.35
CA LEU A 16 9.52 -5.06 -18.19
C LEU A 16 8.88 -5.98 -19.25
N GLY A 17 7.82 -5.52 -19.94
CA GLY A 17 7.13 -6.21 -21.04
C GLY A 17 7.82 -6.15 -22.40
N GLU A 18 8.55 -5.07 -22.66
CA GLU A 18 9.07 -4.78 -24.00
C GLU A 18 10.42 -5.46 -24.30
N LYS A 19 11.18 -5.91 -23.29
CA LYS A 19 12.54 -6.45 -23.44
C LYS A 19 12.68 -7.91 -23.02
N GLU A 20 13.72 -8.58 -23.54
CA GLU A 20 14.20 -9.84 -22.96
C GLU A 20 14.87 -9.53 -21.63
N LEU A 21 14.27 -9.99 -20.52
CA LEU A 21 14.79 -9.66 -19.20
C LEU A 21 16.12 -10.35 -18.92
N LYS A 22 17.20 -9.59 -18.96
CA LYS A 22 18.43 -9.94 -18.25
C LYS A 22 18.38 -9.32 -16.86
N GLU A 23 19.18 -9.87 -15.95
CA GLU A 23 19.26 -9.39 -14.57
C GLU A 23 19.63 -7.89 -14.48
N GLN A 24 20.51 -7.42 -15.38
CA GLN A 24 20.87 -6.00 -15.50
C GLN A 24 19.68 -5.12 -15.91
N ASP A 25 18.84 -5.58 -16.85
CA ASP A 25 17.64 -4.84 -17.27
C ASP A 25 16.64 -4.73 -16.12
N ILE A 26 16.54 -5.75 -15.25
CA ILE A 26 15.67 -5.73 -14.07
C ILE A 26 16.15 -4.66 -13.09
N ASP A 27 17.45 -4.60 -12.80
CA ASP A 27 18.01 -3.65 -11.83
C ASP A 27 17.85 -2.18 -12.27
N GLU A 28 18.03 -1.88 -13.56
CA GLU A 28 17.76 -0.54 -14.10
C GLU A 28 16.29 -0.15 -13.94
N ASN A 29 15.38 -1.07 -14.28
CA ASN A 29 13.94 -0.87 -14.17
C ASN A 29 13.51 -0.65 -12.71
N LEU A 30 14.02 -1.43 -11.77
CA LEU A 30 13.74 -1.26 -10.34
C LEU A 30 14.28 0.06 -9.79
N SER A 31 15.39 0.56 -10.31
CA SER A 31 15.94 1.88 -9.95
C SER A 31 15.04 3.01 -10.45
N GLN A 32 14.47 2.89 -11.65
CA GLN A 32 13.49 3.86 -12.15
C GLN A 32 12.18 3.85 -11.35
N LEU A 33 11.75 2.65 -10.92
CA LEU A 33 10.60 2.50 -10.02
C LEU A 33 10.84 3.21 -8.69
N GLU A 34 12.03 3.05 -8.09
CA GLU A 34 12.42 3.71 -6.84
C GLU A 34 12.25 5.23 -6.92
N ILE A 35 12.82 5.86 -7.95
CA ILE A 35 12.71 7.30 -8.17
C ILE A 35 11.24 7.72 -8.27
N SER A 36 10.45 6.98 -9.06
CA SER A 36 9.03 7.29 -9.27
C SER A 36 8.20 7.16 -8.00
N LEU A 37 8.54 6.21 -7.12
CA LEU A 37 7.88 6.00 -5.83
C LEU A 37 8.30 7.06 -4.81
N LEU A 38 9.56 7.46 -4.79
CA LEU A 38 10.04 8.59 -3.97
C LEU A 38 9.33 9.89 -4.35
N GLU A 39 9.18 10.18 -5.64
CA GLU A 39 8.41 11.34 -6.15
C GLU A 39 6.90 11.28 -5.85
N SER A 40 6.42 10.10 -5.45
CA SER A 40 5.03 9.84 -5.07
C SER A 40 4.83 9.78 -3.55
N ASP A 41 5.80 10.29 -2.77
CA ASP A 41 5.78 10.36 -1.31
C ASP A 41 5.70 8.98 -0.62
N VAL A 42 6.24 7.94 -1.26
CA VAL A 42 6.34 6.61 -0.64
C VAL A 42 7.60 6.54 0.22
N ALA A 43 7.48 6.01 1.44
CA ALA A 43 8.60 5.86 2.36
C ALA A 43 9.64 4.85 1.83
N MET A 44 10.93 5.15 2.02
CA MET A 44 12.04 4.33 1.52
C MET A 44 11.93 2.85 1.94
N GLU A 45 11.57 2.58 3.20
CA GLU A 45 11.39 1.23 3.72
C GLU A 45 10.32 0.42 2.96
N VAL A 46 9.26 1.09 2.48
CA VAL A 46 8.21 0.46 1.67
C VAL A 46 8.73 0.20 0.25
N ILE A 47 9.48 1.14 -0.31
CA ILE A 47 10.08 1.01 -1.64
C ILE A 47 11.06 -0.17 -1.67
N ASP A 48 11.92 -0.29 -0.67
CA ASP A 48 12.90 -1.39 -0.56
C ASP A 48 12.20 -2.75 -0.52
N LYS A 49 11.12 -2.87 0.27
CA LYS A 49 10.30 -4.09 0.32
C LYS A 49 9.66 -4.42 -1.03
N ILE A 50 9.12 -3.42 -1.74
CA ILE A 50 8.53 -3.61 -3.07
C ILE A 50 9.59 -4.10 -4.06
N LYS A 51 10.76 -3.45 -4.09
CA LYS A 51 11.87 -3.80 -5.00
C LYS A 51 12.37 -5.22 -4.74
N LEU A 52 12.61 -5.58 -3.48
CA LEU A 52 13.08 -6.91 -3.11
C LEU A 52 12.09 -7.98 -3.59
N ASN A 53 10.80 -7.81 -3.28
CA ASN A 53 9.78 -8.77 -3.68
C ASN A 53 9.64 -8.91 -5.21
N LEU A 54 9.70 -7.79 -5.94
CA LEU A 54 9.67 -7.83 -7.40
C LEU A 54 10.92 -8.47 -7.98
N LYS A 55 12.11 -8.16 -7.46
CA LYS A 55 13.36 -8.76 -7.92
C LYS A 55 13.34 -10.27 -7.76
N GLU A 56 12.93 -10.78 -6.59
CA GLU A 56 12.79 -12.23 -6.33
C GLU A 56 11.80 -12.91 -7.28
N LYS A 57 10.71 -12.23 -7.65
CA LYS A 57 9.69 -12.76 -8.56
C LYS A 57 10.11 -12.70 -10.03
N LEU A 58 10.98 -11.77 -10.41
CA LEU A 58 11.40 -11.58 -11.80
C LEU A 58 12.70 -12.35 -12.12
N VAL A 59 13.64 -12.41 -11.17
CA VAL A 59 14.89 -13.17 -11.33
C VAL A 59 14.58 -14.67 -11.23
N GLY A 60 14.84 -15.41 -12.31
CA GLY A 60 14.71 -16.88 -12.34
C GLY A 60 13.35 -17.42 -12.79
N ASN A 61 12.31 -16.58 -12.92
CA ASN A 61 11.03 -16.99 -13.49
C ASN A 61 10.98 -16.77 -15.01
N LYS A 62 10.67 -17.83 -15.75
CA LYS A 62 10.38 -17.75 -17.20
C LYS A 62 8.95 -17.25 -17.41
N VAL A 63 8.72 -15.96 -17.19
CA VAL A 63 7.45 -15.33 -17.56
C VAL A 63 7.47 -15.02 -19.05
N SER A 64 6.41 -15.38 -19.77
CA SER A 64 6.33 -15.05 -21.20
C SER A 64 6.20 -13.54 -21.38
N ARG A 65 6.79 -12.98 -22.45
CA ARG A 65 6.74 -11.52 -22.71
C ARG A 65 5.32 -10.96 -22.75
N LYS A 66 4.34 -11.77 -23.19
CA LYS A 66 2.94 -11.36 -23.26
C LYS A 66 2.26 -11.26 -21.89
N GLU A 67 2.78 -11.97 -20.90
CA GLU A 67 2.16 -12.09 -19.57
C GLU A 67 2.88 -11.26 -18.50
N ILE A 68 4.07 -10.74 -18.82
CA ILE A 68 4.94 -10.14 -17.79
C ILE A 68 4.42 -8.81 -17.25
N GLU A 69 3.78 -7.99 -18.10
CA GLU A 69 3.11 -6.76 -17.65
C GLU A 69 2.01 -7.10 -16.61
N GLU A 70 1.17 -8.09 -16.93
CA GLU A 70 0.11 -8.54 -16.03
C GLU A 70 0.68 -9.19 -14.76
N PHE A 71 1.75 -9.97 -14.89
CA PHE A 71 2.44 -10.61 -13.77
C PHE A 71 3.04 -9.57 -12.81
N VAL A 72 3.72 -8.54 -13.31
CA VAL A 72 4.29 -7.45 -12.51
C VAL A 72 3.17 -6.70 -11.80
N LYS A 73 2.10 -6.35 -12.52
CA LYS A 73 0.94 -5.65 -11.95
C LYS A 73 0.28 -6.46 -10.83
N LYS A 74 0.03 -7.75 -11.05
CA LYS A 74 -0.53 -8.66 -10.03
C LYS A 74 0.40 -8.78 -8.84
N SER A 75 1.71 -8.89 -9.08
CA SER A 75 2.71 -8.99 -8.03
C SER A 75 2.77 -7.75 -7.15
N LEU A 76 2.68 -6.56 -7.74
CA LEU A 76 2.59 -5.29 -7.05
C LEU A 76 1.31 -5.18 -6.21
N ILE A 77 0.15 -5.48 -6.80
CA ILE A 77 -1.14 -5.46 -6.09
C ILE A 77 -1.08 -6.40 -4.88
N GLN A 78 -0.62 -7.64 -5.07
CA GLN A 78 -0.53 -8.61 -4.00
C GLN A 78 0.44 -8.16 -2.90
N ASN A 79 1.60 -7.61 -3.26
CA ASN A 79 2.57 -7.12 -2.30
C ASN A 79 1.99 -5.99 -1.43
N ILE A 80 1.36 -5.00 -2.07
CA ILE A 80 0.73 -3.87 -1.37
C ILE A 80 -0.43 -4.34 -0.49
N SER A 81 -1.29 -5.23 -1.00
CA SER A 81 -2.38 -5.82 -0.23
C SER A 81 -1.86 -6.55 1.02
N ASN A 82 -0.84 -7.39 0.86
CA ASN A 82 -0.23 -8.10 1.99
C ASN A 82 0.33 -7.14 3.04
N MET A 83 0.97 -6.03 2.63
CA MET A 83 1.45 -5.01 3.56
C MET A 83 0.32 -4.38 4.39
N PHE A 84 -0.86 -4.18 3.80
CA PHE A 84 -2.03 -3.69 4.52
C PHE A 84 -2.66 -4.78 5.40
N ASP A 85 -2.70 -6.02 4.93
CA ASP A 85 -3.24 -7.14 5.69
C ASP A 85 -2.39 -7.45 6.94
N GLU A 86 -1.07 -7.30 6.86
CA GLU A 86 -0.12 -7.42 7.98
C GLU A 86 -0.40 -6.41 9.10
N ALA A 87 -0.97 -5.24 8.79
CA ALA A 87 -1.37 -4.27 9.80
C ALA A 87 -2.57 -4.74 10.64
N GLY A 88 -3.29 -5.78 10.17
CA GLY A 88 -4.48 -6.30 10.79
C GLY A 88 -5.71 -5.42 10.60
N SER A 89 -6.83 -5.87 11.14
CA SER A 89 -8.10 -5.14 11.11
C SER A 89 -8.57 -4.82 12.52
N PHE A 90 -9.29 -3.70 12.66
CA PHE A 90 -9.90 -3.28 13.91
C PHE A 90 -11.32 -2.81 13.66
N ASP A 91 -12.30 -3.61 14.09
CA ASP A 91 -13.71 -3.20 14.08
C ASP A 91 -14.03 -2.42 15.36
N LEU A 92 -14.07 -1.09 15.21
CA LEU A 92 -14.38 -0.18 16.32
C LEU A 92 -15.81 -0.39 16.86
N LEU A 93 -16.79 -0.64 15.99
CA LEU A 93 -18.19 -0.77 16.41
C LEU A 93 -18.40 -2.06 17.19
N GLU A 94 -17.84 -3.16 16.71
CA GLU A 94 -17.86 -4.44 17.42
C GLU A 94 -17.21 -4.31 18.80
N LYS A 95 -16.04 -3.67 18.88
CA LYS A 95 -15.33 -3.49 20.16
C LYS A 95 -16.09 -2.60 21.14
N ILE A 96 -16.74 -1.55 20.68
CA ILE A 96 -17.61 -0.73 21.53
C ILE A 96 -18.80 -1.57 22.01
N LYS A 97 -19.47 -2.31 21.12
CA LYS A 97 -20.64 -3.15 21.46
C LYS A 97 -20.29 -4.34 22.38
N SER A 98 -19.04 -4.80 22.39
CA SER A 98 -18.59 -5.84 23.32
C SER A 98 -18.46 -5.39 24.78
N LYS A 99 -18.47 -4.07 25.05
CA LYS A 99 -18.51 -3.54 26.42
C LYS A 99 -19.93 -3.67 26.98
N THR A 100 -20.09 -4.47 28.03
CA THR A 100 -21.39 -4.76 28.64
C THR A 100 -21.65 -4.00 29.94
N ASP A 101 -20.60 -3.54 30.61
CA ASP A 101 -20.70 -2.74 31.83
C ASP A 101 -20.97 -1.26 31.48
N PRO A 102 -22.13 -0.70 31.85
CA PRO A 102 -22.45 0.71 31.61
C PRO A 102 -21.51 1.70 32.31
N GLN A 103 -20.79 1.26 33.35
CA GLN A 103 -19.82 2.09 34.08
C GLN A 103 -18.41 2.08 33.46
N ASP A 104 -18.20 1.28 32.39
CA ASP A 104 -16.91 1.15 31.71
C ASP A 104 -17.00 1.69 30.27
N PRO A 105 -16.89 3.03 30.07
CA PRO A 105 -16.98 3.63 28.75
C PRO A 105 -15.80 3.24 27.86
N PHE A 106 -16.05 3.11 26.55
CA PHE A 106 -14.99 2.89 25.57
C PHE A 106 -14.22 4.20 25.30
N LEU A 107 -13.03 4.32 25.87
CA LEU A 107 -12.19 5.51 25.72
C LEU A 107 -11.41 5.50 24.40
N ILE A 108 -11.59 6.54 23.57
CA ILE A 108 -10.84 6.75 22.32
C ILE A 108 -10.00 8.01 22.44
N LEU A 109 -8.67 7.87 22.33
CA LEU A 109 -7.73 8.99 22.34
C LEU A 109 -7.30 9.37 20.92
N PHE A 110 -7.49 10.63 20.53
CA PHE A 110 -7.05 11.16 19.24
C PHE A 110 -5.75 11.96 19.40
N VAL A 111 -4.69 11.56 18.69
CA VAL A 111 -3.37 12.20 18.72
C VAL A 111 -2.92 12.64 17.33
N GLY A 112 -2.06 13.66 17.24
CA GLY A 112 -1.49 14.13 15.98
C GLY A 112 -1.11 15.62 16.02
N ILE A 113 -0.30 16.08 15.06
CA ILE A 113 0.15 17.49 14.97
C ILE A 113 -1.00 18.44 14.59
N ASN A 114 -0.81 19.74 14.78
CA ASN A 114 -1.84 20.75 14.43
C ASN A 114 -2.07 20.79 12.92
N GLY A 115 -3.33 21.00 12.50
CA GLY A 115 -3.71 21.08 11.09
C GLY A 115 -4.08 19.75 10.40
N THR A 116 -3.91 18.59 11.05
CA THR A 116 -4.24 17.27 10.45
C THR A 116 -5.73 16.88 10.48
N GLY A 117 -6.60 17.80 10.91
CA GLY A 117 -8.05 17.57 10.92
C GLY A 117 -8.61 16.82 12.13
N LYS A 118 -7.84 16.66 13.23
CA LYS A 118 -8.26 15.94 14.45
C LYS A 118 -9.68 16.29 14.92
N THR A 119 -9.98 17.57 15.12
CA THR A 119 -11.28 18.04 15.63
C THR A 119 -12.42 17.66 14.68
N THR A 120 -12.23 17.84 13.37
CA THR A 120 -13.20 17.45 12.35
C THR A 120 -13.41 15.95 12.30
N THR A 121 -12.34 15.16 12.46
CA THR A 121 -12.41 13.70 12.52
C THR A 121 -13.16 13.23 13.76
N VAL A 122 -12.94 13.84 14.93
CA VAL A 122 -13.70 13.55 16.16
C VAL A 122 -15.19 13.77 15.94
N ALA A 123 -15.58 14.90 15.33
CA ALA A 123 -16.98 15.18 15.04
C ALA A 123 -17.61 14.15 14.08
N LYS A 124 -16.88 13.75 13.03
CA LYS A 124 -17.32 12.72 12.07
C LYS A 124 -17.49 11.36 12.73
N ILE A 125 -16.54 10.95 13.58
CA ILE A 125 -16.61 9.70 14.35
C ILE A 125 -17.77 9.75 15.34
N ALA A 126 -17.95 10.85 16.07
CA ALA A 126 -19.08 11.00 17.00
C ALA A 126 -20.44 10.86 16.28
N ASN A 127 -20.59 11.51 15.12
CA ASN A 127 -21.80 11.37 14.30
C ASN A 127 -21.96 9.96 13.72
N LEU A 128 -20.87 9.26 13.37
CA LEU A 128 -20.93 7.85 12.96
C LEU A 128 -21.41 6.97 14.12
N LEU A 129 -20.89 7.17 15.33
CA LEU A 129 -21.27 6.41 16.53
C LEU A 129 -22.72 6.68 16.95
N GLN A 130 -23.20 7.91 16.86
CA GLN A 130 -24.61 8.23 17.16
C GLN A 130 -25.61 7.56 16.20
N LYS A 131 -25.17 7.16 15.00
CA LYS A 131 -26.01 6.54 13.97
C LYS A 131 -26.01 5.00 14.04
N ASN A 132 -25.22 4.38 14.92
CA ASN A 132 -24.99 2.92 14.98
C ASN A 132 -25.21 2.33 16.37
#